data_AF-A0A930R3G8-F1
#
_entry.id   AF-A0A930R3G8-F1
#
_cell.length_a   1.000
_cell.length_b   1.000
_cell.length_c   1.000
_cell.angle_alpha   90.00
_cell.angle_beta   90.00
_cell.angle_gamma   90.00
#
_symmetry.space_group_name_H-M   'P 1'
#
loop_
_entity.id
_entity.type
_entity.pdbx_description
1 polymer ?
#
loop_
_entity_poly.entity_id
_entity_poly.type
_entity_poly.pdbx_seq_one_letter_code
_entity_poly.pdbx_strand_id
1 'polypeptide(L)' 'MADTFRPSDIPTLHLVDHPLIQHKLTIMRRKETGTKEFRELLSEIAMLMAYEITRDFPLRAVELEPPGAHCHA' A
#
# COMPACT_ATOMS: atom_id res chain seq x y z
N MET A 1 -26.13 0.84 -20.78
CA MET A 1 -26.54 0.27 -19.47
C MET A 1 -25.28 -0.08 -18.70
N ALA A 2 -24.58 0.96 -18.23
CA ALA A 2 -23.39 0.84 -17.39
C ALA A 2 -23.46 2.09 -16.51
N ASP A 3 -24.05 1.93 -15.32
CA ASP A 3 -24.05 2.98 -14.31
C ASP A 3 -22.61 3.39 -14.06
N THR A 4 -22.32 4.65 -14.35
CA THR A 4 -21.03 5.25 -14.06
C THR A 4 -21.04 5.54 -12.57
N PHE A 5 -20.76 4.51 -11.78
CA PHE A 5 -20.60 4.60 -10.35
C PHE A 5 -19.52 5.62 -10.03
N ARG A 6 -19.91 6.77 -9.45
CA ARG A 6 -18.95 7.82 -9.12
C ARG A 6 -18.45 7.57 -7.70
N PRO A 7 -17.13 7.69 -7.44
CA PRO A 7 -16.59 7.52 -6.09
C PRO A 7 -17.24 8.44 -5.04
N SER A 8 -17.86 9.53 -5.48
CA SER A 8 -18.61 10.49 -4.65
C SER A 8 -19.88 9.91 -4.01
N ASP A 9 -20.38 8.76 -4.48
CA ASP A 9 -21.67 8.20 -4.05
C ASP A 9 -21.52 7.30 -2.80
N ILE A 10 -20.29 6.94 -2.41
CA ILE A 10 -20.02 6.21 -1.15
C ILE A 10 -19.28 7.14 -0.16
N PRO A 11 -19.89 7.50 0.97
CA PRO A 11 -19.28 8.43 1.94
C PRO A 11 -18.04 7.89 2.65
N THR A 12 -17.79 6.59 2.63
CA THR A 12 -16.66 5.93 3.32
C THR A 12 -15.66 5.26 2.36
N LEU A 13 -15.75 5.52 1.06
CA LEU A 13 -14.83 4.93 0.08
C LEU A 13 -13.54 5.74 -0.01
N HIS A 14 -12.42 5.10 0.32
CA HIS A 14 -11.10 5.64 0.06
C HIS A 14 -10.53 5.00 -1.22
N LEU A 15 -10.33 5.82 -2.25
CA LEU A 15 -9.71 5.39 -3.50
C LEU A 15 -8.19 5.47 -3.37
N VAL A 16 -7.51 4.33 -3.40
CA VAL A 16 -6.04 4.27 -3.33
C VAL A 16 -5.46 4.41 -4.73
N ASP A 17 -5.14 5.65 -5.13
CA ASP A 17 -4.53 5.97 -6.42
C ASP A 17 -3.00 5.86 -6.37
N HIS A 18 -2.49 4.63 -6.46
CA HIS A 18 -1.05 4.37 -6.54
C HIS A 18 -0.66 3.73 -7.88
N PRO A 19 0.27 4.31 -8.67
CA PRO A 19 0.65 3.79 -9.99
C PRO A 19 1.10 2.32 -9.97
N LEU A 20 1.85 1.91 -8.93
CA LEU A 20 2.27 0.51 -8.77
C LEU A 20 1.11 -0.45 -8.48
N ILE A 21 0.07 0.00 -7.76
CA ILE A 21 -1.10 -0.85 -7.49
C ILE A 21 -1.85 -1.09 -8.80
N GLN A 22 -2.07 -0.04 -9.60
CA GLN A 22 -2.72 -0.15 -10.91
C GLN A 22 -1.93 -1.05 -11.87
N HIS A 23 -0.61 -0.92 -11.90
CA HIS A 23 0.27 -1.78 -12.71
C HIS A 23 0.17 -3.26 -12.28
N LYS A 24 0.32 -3.55 -10.99
CA LYS A 24 0.27 -4.93 -10.46
C LYS A 24 -1.13 -5.55 -10.61
N LEU A 25 -2.19 -4.76 -10.42
CA LEU A 25 -3.57 -5.18 -10.70
C LEU A 25 -3.79 -5.51 -12.17
N THR A 26 -3.17 -4.77 -13.08
CA THR A 26 -3.26 -5.03 -14.52
C THR A 26 -2.67 -6.40 -14.85
N ILE A 27 -1.53 -6.74 -14.26
CA ILE A 27 -0.90 -8.07 -14.41
C ILE A 27 -1.78 -9.13 -13.76
N MET A 28 -2.25 -8.92 -12.53
CA MET A 28 -3.07 -9.87 -11.77
C MET A 28 -4.40 -10.22 -12.46
N ARG A 29 -4.95 -9.32 -13.29
CA ARG A 29 -6.21 -9.53 -14.05
C ARG A 29 -6.01 -10.35 -15.34
N ARG A 30 -4.77 -10.63 -15.75
CA ARG A 30 -4.48 -11.41 -16.95
C ARG A 30 -4.82 -12.88 -16.71
N LYS A 31 -5.42 -13.54 -17.71
CA LYS A 31 -5.79 -14.96 -17.59
C LYS A 31 -4.58 -15.89 -17.60
N GLU A 32 -3.45 -15.40 -18.09
CA GLU A 32 -2.20 -16.14 -18.23
C GLU A 32 -1.40 -16.18 -16.90
N THR A 33 -1.79 -15.38 -15.90
CA THR A 33 -1.08 -15.29 -14.62
C THR A 33 -1.19 -16.59 -13.82
N GLY A 34 -0.05 -17.19 -13.51
CA GLY A 34 0.01 -18.42 -12.71
C GLY A 34 -0.42 -18.19 -11.25
N THR A 35 -0.83 -19.25 -10.57
CA THR A 35 -1.27 -19.20 -9.16
C THR A 35 -0.18 -18.71 -8.20
N LYS A 36 1.10 -18.93 -8.51
CA LYS A 36 2.24 -18.43 -7.74
C LYS A 36 2.36 -16.91 -7.86
N GLU A 37 2.47 -16.41 -9.09
CA GLU A 37 2.62 -14.99 -9.39
C GLU A 37 1.42 -14.18 -8.87
N PHE A 38 0.21 -14.73 -8.95
CA PHE A 38 -0.99 -14.10 -8.37
C PHE A 38 -0.84 -13.85 -6.86
N ARG A 39 -0.32 -14.83 -6.10
CA ARG A 39 -0.13 -14.69 -4.65
C ARG A 39 0.95 -13.67 -4.30
N GLU A 40 2.02 -13.63 -5.09
CA GLU A 40 3.09 -12.66 -4.95
C GLU A 40 2.57 -11.23 -5.20
N LEU A 41 1.89 -11.00 -6.33
CA LEU A 41 1.29 -9.71 -6.67
C LEU A 41 0.26 -9.26 -5.62
N LEU A 42 -0.58 -10.18 -5.14
CA LEU A 42 -1.56 -9.88 -4.09
C LEU A 42 -0.89 -9.42 -2.79
N SER A 43 0.19 -10.11 -2.39
CA SER A 43 0.94 -9.75 -1.19
C SER A 43 1.58 -8.36 -1.32
N GLU A 44 2.12 -8.04 -2.49
CA GLU A 44 2.71 -6.74 -2.76
C GLU A 44 1.67 -5.62 -2.79
N ILE A 45 0.50 -5.85 -3.38
CA ILE A 45 -0.62 -4.88 -3.36
C ILE A 45 -1.10 -4.68 -1.91
N ALA A 46 -1.24 -5.74 -1.12
CA ALA A 46 -1.62 -5.65 0.28
C ALA A 46 -0.65 -4.82 1.11
N MET A 47 0.65 -4.96 0.88
CA MET A 47 1.68 -4.15 1.54
C MET A 47 1.56 -2.66 1.19
N LEU A 48 1.34 -2.33 -0.09
CA LEU A 48 1.16 -0.93 -0.51
C LEU A 48 -0.12 -0.32 0.09
N MET A 49 -1.21 -1.08 0.17
CA MET A 49 -2.43 -0.63 0.84
C MET A 49 -2.22 -0.45 2.35
N ALA A 50 -1.51 -1.36 2.99
CA ALA A 50 -1.20 -1.26 4.42
C ALA A 50 -0.41 0.02 4.72
N TYR A 51 0.57 0.36 3.88
CA TYR A 51 1.33 1.60 4.02
C TYR A 51 0.42 2.84 4.01
N GLU A 52 -0.49 2.94 3.03
CA GLU A 52 -1.44 4.05 2.93
C GLU A 52 -2.38 4.12 4.14
N ILE A 53 -2.86 2.98 4.65
CA ILE A 53 -3.74 2.92 5.82
C ILE A 53 -3.00 3.32 7.11
N THR A 54 -1.73 2.94 7.25
CA THR A 54 -0.94 3.21 8.47
C THR A 54 -0.38 4.62 8.56
N ARG A 55 -0.60 5.47 7.54
CA ARG A 55 -0.02 6.81 7.47
C ARG A 55 -0.42 7.71 8.64
N ASP A 56 -1.64 7.56 9.14
CA ASP A 56 -2.20 8.41 10.19
C ASP A 56 -1.98 7.85 11.60
N PHE A 57 -1.09 6.87 11.76
CA PHE A 57 -0.86 6.24 13.06
C PHE A 57 -0.16 7.21 14.03
N PRO A 58 -0.62 7.30 15.29
CA PRO A 58 0.02 8.16 16.28
C PRO A 58 1.43 7.65 16.57
N LEU A 59 2.42 8.53 16.41
CA LEU A 59 3.82 8.25 16.72
C LEU A 59 4.17 8.74 18.11
N ARG A 60 5.14 8.08 18.75
CA ARG A 60 5.73 8.50 20.02
C ARG A 60 7.22 8.74 19.81
N ALA A 61 7.72 9.85 20.32
CA ALA A 61 9.15 10.12 20.36
C ALA A 61 9.83 9.13 21.31
N VAL A 62 10.89 8.48 20.83
CA VAL A 62 11.75 7.60 21.62
C VAL A 62 13.18 8.11 21.42
N GLU A 63 13.87 8.38 22.53
CA GLU A 63 15.30 8.68 22.47
C GLU A 63 16.05 7.39 22.16
N LEU A 64 16.79 7.39 21.05
CA LEU A 64 17.64 6.29 20.62
C LEU A 64 19.08 6.78 20.70
N GLU A 65 19.96 6.00 21.32
CA GLU A 65 21.38 6.27 21.34
C GLU A 65 22.02 5.78 20.03
N PRO A 66 22.53 6.68 19.16
CA PRO A 66 23.23 6.27 17.96
C PRO A 66 24.54 5.56 18.34
N PRO A 67 24.97 4.54 17.59
CA PRO A 67 26.17 3.74 17.89
C PRO A 67 27.53 4.49 17.79
N GLY A 68 27.54 5.83 17.89
CA GLY A 68 28.74 6.67 17.86
C GLY A 68 28.67 7.95 18.71
N ALA A 69 27.67 8.09 19.58
CA ALA A 69 27.51 9.31 20.41
C ALA A 69 28.49 9.40 21.60
N HIS A 70 29.29 8.36 21.84
CA HIS A 70 30.37 8.37 22.83
C HIS A 70 31.74 8.46 22.16
N CYS A 71 32.02 9.54 21.44
CA CYS A 71 33.40 9.88 21.12
C CYS A 71 33.92 10.85 22.19
N HIS A 72 34.46 10.29 23.27
CA HIS A 72 35.32 11.02 24.20
C HIS A 72 36.56 11.51 23.42
N ALA A 73 36.78 12.83 23.43
CA ALA A 73 38.02 13.46 23.00
C ALA A 73 39.07 13.45 24.13
#